data_AF-K1QE86-F1
#
_entry.id   AF-K1QE86-F1
#
_cell.length_a   1.000
_cell.length_b   1.000
_cell.length_c   1.000
_cell.angle_alpha   90.00
_cell.angle_beta   90.00
_cell.angle_gamma   90.00
#
_symmetry.space_group_name_H-M   'P 1'
#
loop_
_entity.id
_entity.type
_entity.pdbx_description
1 polymer ?
#
loop_
_entity_poly.entity_id
_entity_poly.type
_entity_poly.pdbx_seq_one_letter_code
_entity_poly.pdbx_strand_id
1 'polypeptide(L)'
;MHENSIRDETIDVITNADDVEPEYEIIENGSKKGKRKLVHKRGFQYTIKKQRGEDYTYWRCVKRGKDQPCPVAVTQRGDNFQEGVRNHIHPAEPGVHLAVKMKTEVI
;
A
#
# COMPACT_ATOMS: atom_id res chain seq x y z
N MET A 1 34.43 43.28 21.24
CA MET A 1 33.44 42.66 20.33
C MET A 1 34.20 41.59 19.56
N HIS A 2 33.99 40.32 19.89
CA HIS A 2 34.49 39.20 19.08
C HIS A 2 33.30 38.27 18.90
N GLU A 3 32.74 38.31 17.70
CA GLU A 3 31.57 37.55 17.28
C GLU A 3 32.07 36.16 16.85
N ASN A 4 31.76 35.14 17.66
CA ASN A 4 32.10 33.77 17.33
C ASN A 4 31.18 33.29 16.20
N SER A 5 31.74 33.18 15.00
CA SER A 5 31.13 32.59 13.81
C SER A 5 30.82 31.11 14.06
N ILE A 6 29.55 30.80 14.29
CA ILE A 6 29.05 29.42 14.34
C ILE A 6 28.99 28.92 12.90
N ARG A 7 29.78 27.90 12.60
CA ARG A 7 29.79 27.23 11.30
C ARG A 7 28.53 26.37 11.20
N ASP A 8 27.80 26.56 10.11
CA ASP A 8 26.64 25.77 9.71
C ASP A 8 27.10 24.33 9.44
N GLU A 9 26.83 23.43 10.39
CA GLU A 9 27.09 22.01 10.26
C GLU A 9 25.98 21.40 9.41
N THR A 10 26.25 21.22 8.12
CA THR A 10 25.36 20.54 7.18
C THR A 10 25.13 19.12 7.68
N ILE A 11 23.91 18.85 8.14
CA ILE A 11 23.47 17.52 8.54
C ILE A 11 23.42 16.65 7.28
N ASP A 12 24.40 15.74 7.14
CA ASP A 12 24.39 14.70 6.12
C ASP A 12 23.21 13.76 6.39
N VAL A 13 22.15 13.91 5.60
CA VAL A 13 21.02 12.97 5.60
C VAL A 13 21.52 11.63 5.09
N ILE A 14 21.78 10.70 6.01
CA ILE A 14 22.03 9.29 5.72
C ILE A 14 20.72 8.70 5.19
N THR A 15 20.52 8.73 3.86
CA THR A 15 19.42 8.00 3.22
C THR A 15 19.78 6.51 3.22
N ASN A 16 19.43 5.80 4.30
CA ASN A 16 19.46 4.34 4.29
C ASN A 16 18.52 3.86 3.17
N ALA A 17 19.07 3.16 2.18
CA ALA A 17 18.36 2.64 1.01
C ALA A 17 17.30 1.56 1.33
N ASP A 18 17.11 1.25 2.61
CA ASP A 18 16.12 0.30 3.14
C ASP A 18 14.81 0.98 3.61
N ASP A 19 14.74 2.31 3.65
CA ASP A 19 13.50 3.04 4.02
C ASP A 19 12.66 3.42 2.79
N VAL A 20 12.62 2.54 1.78
CA VAL A 20 11.59 2.65 0.74
C VAL A 20 10.37 1.91 1.26
N GLU A 21 9.47 2.62 1.95
CA GLU A 21 8.18 2.06 2.34
C GLU A 21 7.54 1.39 1.11
N PRO A 22 7.19 0.08 1.20
CA PRO A 22 6.68 -0.64 0.05
C PRO A 22 5.38 0.01 -0.42
N GLU A 23 5.27 0.24 -1.74
CA GLU A 23 4.10 0.90 -2.32
C GLU A 23 2.80 0.13 -2.04
N TYR A 24 2.93 -1.20 -1.92
CA TYR A 24 1.91 -2.16 -1.59
C TYR A 24 2.26 -2.93 -0.32
N GLU A 25 1.30 -3.04 0.59
CA GLU A 25 1.42 -3.81 1.82
C GLU A 25 0.30 -4.85 1.87
N ILE A 26 0.64 -6.09 2.22
CA ILE A 26 -0.35 -7.15 2.42
C ILE A 26 -0.65 -7.26 3.91
N ILE A 27 -1.88 -6.93 4.26
CA ILE A 27 -2.37 -7.03 5.62
C ILE A 27 -3.09 -8.38 5.79
N GLU A 28 -2.49 -9.26 6.57
CA GLU A 28 -3.15 -10.48 7.05
C GLU A 28 -4.34 -10.10 7.94
N ASN A 29 -5.47 -10.80 7.83
CA ASN A 29 -6.71 -10.43 8.51
C ASN A 29 -7.28 -9.03 8.19
N GLY A 30 -6.81 -8.34 7.14
CA GLY A 30 -7.24 -6.96 6.81
C GLY A 30 -8.70 -6.79 6.33
N SER A 31 -9.49 -7.86 6.24
CA SER A 31 -10.91 -7.82 5.87
C SER A 31 -11.82 -8.25 7.03
N LYS A 32 -13.09 -7.82 7.00
CA LYS A 32 -14.11 -8.18 8.01
C LYS A 32 -14.29 -9.70 8.25
N LYS A 33 -13.81 -10.55 7.32
CA LYS A 33 -13.89 -12.02 7.41
C LYS A 33 -12.52 -12.68 7.63
N GLY A 34 -11.51 -11.93 8.09
CA GLY A 34 -10.15 -12.45 8.34
C GLY A 34 -9.34 -12.77 7.07
N LYS A 35 -9.85 -12.45 5.87
CA LYS A 35 -9.07 -12.64 4.64
C LYS A 35 -8.00 -11.57 4.48
N ARG A 36 -6.85 -11.96 3.93
CA ARG A 36 -5.77 -11.07 3.49
C ARG A 36 -6.30 -9.96 2.59
N LYS A 37 -5.68 -8.79 2.70
CA LYS A 37 -6.03 -7.60 1.94
C LYS A 37 -4.77 -6.88 1.51
N LEU A 38 -4.74 -6.43 0.27
CA LEU A 38 -3.66 -5.63 -0.26
C LEU A 38 -4.06 -4.16 -0.12
N VAL A 39 -3.20 -3.35 0.49
CA VAL A 39 -3.38 -1.91 0.59
C VAL A 39 -2.23 -1.22 -0.11
N HIS A 40 -2.53 -0.11 -0.77
CA HIS A 40 -1.54 0.72 -1.44
C HIS A 40 -1.39 2.01 -0.64
N LYS A 41 -0.15 2.49 -0.47
CA LYS A 41 0.19 3.74 0.24
C LYS A 41 -0.69 4.94 -0.15
N ARG A 42 -1.10 5.03 -1.42
CA ARG A 42 -1.98 6.10 -1.93
C ARG A 42 -3.41 6.08 -1.38
N GLY A 43 -3.83 4.98 -0.74
CA GLY A 43 -5.20 4.82 -0.20
C GLY A 43 -6.11 3.91 -1.02
N PHE A 44 -5.54 3.07 -1.90
CA PHE A 44 -6.30 2.05 -2.62
C PHE A 44 -6.29 0.71 -1.87
N GLN A 45 -7.36 -0.05 -2.03
CA GLN A 45 -7.53 -1.34 -1.37
C GLN A 45 -7.94 -2.39 -2.37
N TYR A 46 -7.39 -3.58 -2.20
CA TYR A 46 -7.66 -4.70 -3.07
C TYR A 46 -7.96 -5.96 -2.25
N THR A 47 -8.86 -6.77 -2.78
CA THR A 47 -9.22 -8.08 -2.25
C THR A 47 -8.71 -9.17 -3.17
N ILE A 48 -8.49 -10.36 -2.62
CA ILE A 48 -8.12 -11.52 -3.42
C ILE A 48 -9.28 -11.87 -4.36
N LYS A 49 -9.00 -11.87 -5.67
CA LYS A 49 -9.90 -12.40 -6.69
C LYS A 49 -9.58 -13.86 -7.00
N LYS A 50 -8.31 -14.21 -7.11
CA LYS A 50 -7.85 -15.58 -7.36
C LYS A 50 -6.42 -15.75 -6.83
N GLN A 51 -6.13 -16.87 -6.22
CA GLN A 51 -4.77 -17.28 -5.86
C GLN A 51 -4.41 -18.53 -6.68
N ARG A 52 -3.17 -18.63 -7.16
CA ARG A 52 -2.63 -19.81 -7.85
C ARG A 52 -1.29 -20.15 -7.21
N GLY A 53 -1.21 -21.30 -6.55
CA GLY A 53 0.00 -21.65 -5.78
C GLY A 53 0.27 -20.64 -4.66
N GLU A 54 1.53 -20.59 -4.23
CA GLU A 54 1.96 -19.74 -3.11
C GLU A 54 2.32 -18.33 -3.58
N ASP A 55 2.96 -18.20 -4.75
CA ASP A 55 3.54 -16.93 -5.21
C ASP A 55 2.63 -16.09 -6.10
N TYR A 56 1.56 -16.65 -6.68
CA TYR A 56 0.73 -15.92 -7.64
C TYR A 56 -0.63 -15.55 -7.05
N THR A 57 -0.84 -14.26 -6.79
CA THR A 57 -2.13 -13.75 -6.31
C THR A 57 -2.66 -12.64 -7.21
N TYR A 58 -3.90 -12.79 -7.65
CA TYR A 58 -4.62 -11.79 -8.41
C TYR A 58 -5.55 -11.00 -7.48
N TRP A 59 -5.25 -9.72 -7.32
CA TRP A 59 -5.94 -8.77 -6.47
C TRP A 59 -6.87 -7.89 -7.32
N ARG A 60 -8.05 -7.58 -6.82
CA ARG A 60 -9.04 -6.69 -7.46
C ARG A 60 -9.41 -5.56 -6.52
N CYS A 61 -9.68 -4.36 -7.05
CA CYS A 61 -10.11 -3.24 -6.23
C CYS A 61 -11.41 -3.57 -5.43
N VAL A 62 -11.51 -3.03 -4.21
CA VAL A 62 -12.67 -3.20 -3.31
C VAL A 62 -13.94 -2.50 -3.80
N LYS A 63 -13.82 -1.43 -4.62
CA LYS A 63 -14.98 -0.64 -5.06
C LYS A 63 -15.73 -1.41 -6.16
N ARG A 64 -16.85 -2.04 -5.76
CA ARG A 64 -17.70 -2.91 -6.59
C ARG A 64 -19.12 -2.40 -6.73
N GLY A 65 -19.28 -1.11 -7.05
CA GLY A 65 -20.61 -0.55 -7.29
C GLY A 65 -21.39 -1.35 -8.33
N LYS A 66 -22.73 -1.36 -8.22
CA LYS A 66 -23.62 -2.08 -9.15
C LYS A 66 -23.50 -1.55 -10.59
N ASP A 67 -23.44 -0.23 -10.73
CA ASP A 67 -23.41 0.45 -12.02
C ASP A 67 -22.00 0.52 -12.61
N GLN A 68 -21.01 0.95 -11.83
CA GLN A 68 -19.62 1.10 -12.28
C GLN A 68 -18.63 0.48 -11.28
N PRO A 69 -18.28 -0.80 -11.44
CA PRO A 69 -17.24 -1.43 -10.64
C PRO A 69 -15.85 -0.94 -11.09
N CYS A 70 -14.95 -0.77 -10.12
CA CYS A 70 -13.58 -0.37 -10.44
C CYS A 70 -12.86 -1.48 -11.22
N PRO A 71 -12.29 -1.18 -12.41
CA PRO A 71 -11.73 -2.20 -13.28
C PRO A 71 -10.29 -2.57 -12.92
N VAL A 72 -9.68 -1.91 -11.93
CA VAL A 72 -8.28 -2.10 -11.56
C VAL A 72 -8.07 -3.44 -10.87
N ALA A 73 -6.99 -4.08 -11.27
CA ALA A 73 -6.47 -5.27 -10.66
C ALA A 73 -4.95 -5.20 -10.56
N VAL A 74 -4.41 -5.87 -9.54
CA VAL A 74 -2.98 -5.98 -9.30
C VAL A 74 -2.63 -7.46 -9.30
N THR A 75 -1.57 -7.81 -10.00
CA THR A 75 -1.02 -9.17 -9.99
C THR A 75 0.20 -9.18 -9.09
N GLN A 76 0.19 -10.05 -8.10
CA GLN A 76 1.33 -10.33 -7.26
C GLN A 76 2.04 -11.59 -7.76
N ARG A 77 3.37 -11.52 -7.88
CA ARG A 77 4.28 -12.63 -8.17
C ARG A 77 5.42 -12.60 -7.15
N GLY A 78 5.32 -13.41 -6.10
CA GLY A 78 6.21 -13.31 -4.94
C GLY A 78 6.07 -11.93 -4.28
N ASP A 79 7.18 -11.21 -4.18
CA ASP A 79 7.23 -9.83 -3.64
C ASP A 79 6.97 -8.74 -4.68
N ASN A 80 6.81 -9.11 -5.96
CA ASN A 80 6.57 -8.16 -7.04
C ASN A 80 5.07 -7.92 -7.23
N PHE A 81 4.69 -6.64 -7.29
CA PHE A 81 3.33 -6.22 -7.60
C PHE A 81 3.30 -5.53 -8.96
N GLN A 82 2.35 -5.92 -9.80
CA GLN A 82 2.14 -5.33 -11.11
C GLN A 82 0.70 -4.88 -11.24
N GLU A 83 0.47 -3.57 -11.32
CA GLU A 83 -0.83 -3.02 -11.67
C GLU A 83 -1.19 -3.34 -13.12
N GLY A 84 -2.47 -3.61 -13.34
CA GLY A 84 -2.99 -3.71 -14.70
C GLY A 84 -2.99 -2.36 -15.41
N VAL A 85 -3.19 -2.40 -16.73
CA VAL A 85 -3.22 -1.22 -17.63
C VAL A 85 -4.35 -0.22 -17.30
N ARG A 86 -5.35 -0.64 -16.51
CA ARG A 86 -6.54 0.15 -16.24
C ARG A 86 -6.35 1.01 -14.99
N ASN A 87 -6.80 2.25 -15.08
CA ASN A 87 -6.79 3.20 -13.96
C ASN A 87 -8.03 3.07 -13.07
N HIS A 88 -7.91 3.56 -11.84
CA HIS A 88 -9.05 3.65 -10.91
C HIS A 88 -10.06 4.67 -11.43
N ILE A 89 -11.33 4.32 -11.34
CA ILE A 89 -12.46 5.19 -11.70
C ILE A 89 -13.05 5.92 -10.49
N HIS A 90 -12.32 5.92 -9.37
CA HIS A 90 -12.73 6.54 -8.11
C HIS A 90 -11.50 7.15 -7.42
N PRO A 91 -11.69 8.18 -6.58
CA PRO A 91 -10.59 8.75 -5.82
C PRO A 91 -10.00 7.74 -4.84
N ALA A 92 -8.73 7.95 -4.50
CA ALA A 92 -8.10 7.22 -3.41
C ALA A 92 -8.71 7.65 -2.07
N GLU A 93 -8.75 6.74 -1.09
CA GLU A 93 -9.25 7.03 0.24
C GLU A 93 -8.05 7.24 1.18
N PRO A 94 -7.70 8.49 1.52
CA PRO A 94 -6.54 8.75 2.37
C PRO A 94 -6.72 8.12 3.77
N GLY A 95 -5.61 7.70 4.38
CA GLY A 95 -5.61 7.09 5.71
C GLY A 95 -6.12 5.65 5.78
N VAL A 96 -6.57 5.08 4.67
CA VAL A 96 -7.05 3.69 4.63
C VAL A 96 -5.96 2.66 4.90
N HIS A 97 -4.73 2.87 4.40
CA HIS A 97 -3.61 1.97 4.68
C HIS A 97 -3.41 1.87 6.20
N LEU A 98 -3.33 3.02 6.87
CA LEU A 98 -3.17 3.15 8.32
C LEU A 98 -4.35 2.53 9.07
N ALA A 99 -5.58 2.82 8.64
CA ALA A 99 -6.77 2.29 9.28
C ALA A 99 -6.90 0.76 9.17
N VAL A 100 -6.43 0.16 8.08
CA VAL A 100 -6.43 -1.30 7.92
C VAL A 100 -5.33 -1.92 8.78
N LYS A 101 -4.14 -1.31 8.82
CA LYS A 101 -2.99 -1.76 9.62
C LYS A 101 -3.27 -1.69 11.13
N MET A 102 -3.76 -0.55 11.62
CA MET A 102 -4.16 -0.37 13.02
C MET A 102 -5.22 -1.39 13.46
N LYS A 103 -6.15 -1.76 12.57
CA LYS A 103 -7.19 -2.75 12.89
C LYS A 103 -6.66 -4.16 13.06
N THR A 104 -5.50 -4.47 12.47
CA THR A 104 -4.91 -5.81 12.54
C THR A 104 -3.87 -5.94 13.64
N GLU A 105 -3.27 -4.84 14.10
CA GLU A 105 -2.36 -4.83 15.26
C GLU A 105 -3.09 -4.92 16.61
N VAL A 106 -4.41 -4.71 16.64
CA VAL A 106 -5.24 -4.68 17.88
C VAL A 106 -5.98 -6.02 18.09
N ILE A 107 -5.43 -7.14 17.62
CA ILE A 107 -6.02 -8.49 17.79
C ILE A 107 -5.07 -9.38 18.58
#